data_AF-A0A0M3V4M9-F1
#
_entry.id   AF-A0A0M3V4M9-F1
#
_cell.length_a   1.000
_cell.length_b   1.000
_cell.length_c   1.000
_cell.angle_alpha   90.00
_cell.angle_beta   90.00
_cell.angle_gamma   90.00
#
_symmetry.space_group_name_H-M   'P 1'
#
loop_
_entity.id
_entity.type
_entity.pdbx_description
1 polymer ?
#
loop_
_entity_poly.entity_id
_entity_poly.type
_entity_poly.pdbx_seq_one_letter_code
_entity_poly.pdbx_strand_id
1 'polypeptide(L)'
;MTSRKKPTTAEELKADIENHPERGKLNGDDVVAFDKVEFRGNVPREIYRLALEVGGALGDDKSTILVKALEEYVIRRLELLERSQRIKSKKFGVDELEIRSKTFGAYKAKGRAKKANLQAGDE
;
A
#
# COMPACT_ATOMS: atom_id res chain seq x y z
N MET A 1 -4.92 -25.62 -10.93
CA MET A 1 -5.39 -24.24 -10.75
C MET A 1 -4.86 -23.41 -11.89
N THR A 2 -5.73 -23.01 -12.83
CA THR A 2 -5.35 -22.15 -13.96
C THR A 2 -4.84 -20.81 -13.42
N SER A 3 -3.60 -20.45 -13.77
CA SER A 3 -3.05 -19.15 -13.38
C SER A 3 -3.91 -18.06 -14.01
N ARG A 4 -4.68 -17.34 -13.20
CA ARG A 4 -5.45 -16.19 -13.69
C ARG A 4 -4.47 -15.18 -14.30
N LYS A 5 -4.63 -14.94 -15.60
CA LYS A 5 -3.88 -13.92 -16.32
C LYS A 5 -4.28 -12.56 -15.75
N LYS A 6 -3.30 -11.76 -15.32
CA LYS A 6 -3.58 -10.43 -14.81
C LYS A 6 -4.03 -9.54 -15.98
N PRO A 7 -5.07 -8.72 -15.83
CA PRO A 7 -5.46 -7.76 -16.85
C PRO A 7 -4.30 -6.78 -17.06
N THR A 8 -3.95 -6.60 -18.33
CA THR A 8 -2.78 -5.83 -18.78
C THR A 8 -3.17 -4.59 -19.58
N THR A 9 -4.36 -4.58 -20.17
CA THR A 9 -4.91 -3.44 -20.92
C THR A 9 -6.01 -2.72 -20.14
N ALA A 10 -6.34 -1.49 -20.55
CA ALA A 10 -7.40 -0.69 -19.90
C ALA A 10 -8.79 -1.34 -20.03
N GLU A 11 -9.05 -2.01 -21.15
CA GLU A 11 -10.31 -2.71 -21.43
C GLU A 11 -10.46 -3.98 -20.59
N GLU A 12 -9.38 -4.79 -20.48
CA GLU A 12 -9.34 -5.96 -19.59
C GLU A 12 -9.52 -5.55 -18.13
N LEU A 13 -8.98 -4.39 -17.74
CA LEU A 13 -9.11 -3.85 -16.39
C LEU A 13 -10.54 -3.40 -16.10
N LYS A 14 -11.21 -2.73 -17.04
CA LYS A 14 -12.63 -2.35 -16.91
C LYS A 14 -13.52 -3.58 -16.77
N ALA A 15 -13.32 -4.59 -17.61
CA ALA A 15 -14.09 -5.83 -17.53
C ALA A 15 -13.87 -6.58 -16.20
N ASP A 16 -12.65 -6.62 -15.66
CA ASP A 16 -12.38 -7.23 -14.33
C ASP A 16 -13.05 -6.46 -13.19
N ILE A 17 -13.14 -5.13 -13.29
CA ILE A 17 -13.83 -4.28 -12.29
C ILE A 17 -15.35 -4.51 -12.34
N GLU A 18 -15.94 -4.58 -13.54
CA GLU A 18 -17.38 -4.79 -13.72
C GLU A 18 -17.83 -6.18 -13.26
N ASN A 19 -17.00 -7.21 -13.48
CA ASN A 19 -17.33 -8.59 -13.10
C ASN A 19 -17.12 -8.90 -11.61
N HIS A 20 -16.53 -7.97 -10.84
CA HIS A 20 -16.19 -8.18 -9.42
C HIS A 20 -16.48 -6.95 -8.54
N PRO A 21 -17.74 -6.45 -8.50
CA PRO A 21 -18.13 -5.22 -7.82
C PRO A 21 -17.97 -5.27 -6.29
N GLU A 22 -17.89 -6.46 -5.70
CA GLU A 22 -17.72 -6.70 -4.27
C GLU A 22 -16.27 -6.49 -3.78
N ARG A 23 -15.28 -6.44 -4.68
CA ARG A 23 -13.87 -6.38 -4.31
C ARG A 23 -13.50 -5.06 -3.65
N GLY A 24 -13.01 -5.18 -2.42
CA GLY A 24 -12.58 -4.03 -1.65
C GLY A 24 -13.72 -3.36 -0.91
N LYS A 25 -14.88 -4.01 -0.72
CA LYS A 25 -16.02 -3.50 0.03
C LYS A 25 -16.48 -4.41 1.19
N LEU A 26 -17.11 -3.86 2.24
CA LEU A 26 -17.98 -4.58 3.19
C LEU A 26 -19.29 -3.82 3.34
N ASN A 27 -20.44 -4.52 3.38
CA ASN A 27 -21.76 -3.91 3.49
C ASN A 27 -22.05 -2.82 2.44
N GLY A 28 -21.36 -2.87 1.29
CA GLY A 28 -21.41 -1.83 0.25
C GLY A 28 -20.29 -0.78 0.29
N ASP A 29 -19.50 -0.73 1.38
CA ASP A 29 -18.51 0.33 1.63
C ASP A 29 -17.07 -0.09 1.39
N ASP A 30 -16.28 0.79 0.74
CA ASP A 30 -14.88 0.55 0.38
C ASP A 30 -13.95 0.38 1.60
N VAL A 31 -13.57 -0.87 1.78
CA VAL A 31 -12.64 -1.47 2.73
C VAL A 31 -11.21 -1.38 2.23
N VAL A 32 -10.93 -1.95 1.04
CA VAL A 32 -9.75 -1.84 0.14
C VAL A 32 -8.48 -2.78 0.51
N ALA A 33 -7.24 -2.79 -0.09
CA ALA A 33 -5.96 -3.60 0.20
C ALA A 33 -4.62 -3.07 -0.51
N PHE A 34 -3.41 -3.69 -0.49
CA PHE A 34 -2.45 -3.96 -1.65
C PHE A 34 -1.10 -4.55 -1.24
N ASP A 35 -0.73 -5.56 -2.03
CA ASP A 35 0.44 -6.42 -2.05
C ASP A 35 1.50 -5.79 -2.98
N LYS A 36 2.59 -5.33 -2.35
CA LYS A 36 3.71 -4.49 -2.83
C LYS A 36 3.30 -3.22 -3.60
N VAL A 37 3.35 -2.10 -2.89
CA VAL A 37 3.17 -0.74 -3.41
C VAL A 37 4.54 -0.07 -3.48
N GLU A 38 4.84 0.62 -4.57
CA GLU A 38 6.08 1.39 -4.70
C GLU A 38 6.05 2.60 -3.77
N PHE A 39 7.02 2.70 -2.88
CA PHE A 39 7.17 3.85 -1.98
C PHE A 39 8.10 4.88 -2.64
N ARG A 40 7.53 6.00 -3.11
CA ARG A 40 8.26 7.12 -3.70
C ARG A 40 8.16 8.34 -2.79
N GLY A 41 9.27 9.03 -2.59
CA GLY A 41 9.33 10.27 -1.83
C GLY A 41 10.58 11.08 -2.17
N ASN A 42 10.51 12.38 -1.92
CA ASN A 42 11.66 13.27 -2.01
C ASN A 42 12.26 13.44 -0.62
N VAL A 43 13.58 13.37 -0.53
CA VAL A 43 14.33 13.64 0.70
C VAL A 43 15.32 14.79 0.46
N PRO A 44 15.71 15.54 1.51
CA PRO A 44 16.77 16.53 1.39
C PRO A 44 18.06 15.91 0.84
N ARG A 45 18.76 16.64 -0.04
CA ARG A 45 19.97 16.16 -0.73
C ARG A 45 21.06 15.69 0.23
N GLU A 46 21.20 16.37 1.36
CA GLU A 46 22.21 16.03 2.37
C GLU A 46 21.92 14.68 3.03
N ILE A 47 20.67 14.43 3.42
CA ILE A 47 20.22 13.14 3.95
C ILE A 47 20.43 12.03 2.92
N TYR A 48 20.13 12.30 1.65
CA TYR A 48 20.39 11.34 0.56
C TYR A 48 21.85 10.93 0.47
N ARG A 49 22.78 11.89 0.56
CA ARG A 49 24.22 11.62 0.51
C ARG A 49 24.69 10.78 1.70
N LEU A 50 24.31 11.18 2.91
CA LEU A 50 24.64 10.44 4.13
C LEU A 50 24.12 9.00 4.08
N ALA A 51 22.91 8.79 3.57
CA ALA A 51 22.35 7.46 3.40
C ALA A 51 23.17 6.60 2.42
N LEU A 52 23.68 7.18 1.33
CA LEU A 52 24.56 6.47 0.38
C LEU A 52 25.93 6.14 0.97
N GLU A 53 26.51 7.02 1.77
CA GLU A 53 27.80 6.78 2.43
C GLU A 53 27.70 5.63 3.44
N VAL A 54 26.68 5.68 4.30
CA VAL A 54 26.41 4.61 5.28
C VAL A 54 26.08 3.30 4.56
N GLY A 55 25.19 3.34 3.58
CA GLY A 55 24.81 2.15 2.82
C GLY A 55 25.99 1.54 2.06
N GLY A 56 26.83 2.36 1.43
CA GLY A 56 28.05 1.91 0.76
C GLY A 56 29.03 1.22 1.72
N ALA A 57 29.19 1.74 2.94
CA ALA A 57 30.01 1.10 3.97
C ALA A 57 29.45 -0.25 4.44
N LEU A 58 28.13 -0.47 4.34
CA LEU A 58 27.45 -1.71 4.70
C LEU A 58 27.26 -2.67 3.51
N GLY A 59 27.64 -2.27 2.30
CA GLY A 59 27.40 -3.03 1.06
C GLY A 59 25.94 -3.01 0.59
N ASP A 60 25.13 -2.06 1.05
CA ASP A 60 23.73 -1.93 0.69
C ASP A 60 23.55 -1.12 -0.60
N ASP A 61 22.62 -1.56 -1.45
CA ASP A 61 22.13 -0.75 -2.56
C ASP A 61 21.00 0.21 -2.12
N LYS A 62 20.62 1.13 -3.02
CA LYS A 62 19.57 2.15 -2.75
C LYS A 62 18.23 1.52 -2.35
N SER A 63 17.90 0.37 -2.93
CA SER A 63 16.64 -0.32 -2.65
C SER A 63 16.66 -0.91 -1.24
N THR A 64 17.79 -1.50 -0.85
CA THR A 64 18.03 -2.09 0.45
C THR A 64 18.01 -1.04 1.55
N ILE A 65 18.64 0.12 1.31
CA ILE A 65 18.58 1.27 2.23
C ILE A 65 17.12 1.71 2.45
N LEU A 66 16.32 1.82 1.39
CA LEU A 66 14.91 2.20 1.49
C LEU A 66 14.08 1.16 2.26
N VAL A 67 14.31 -0.13 2.02
CA VAL A 67 13.64 -1.22 2.73
C VAL A 67 13.96 -1.17 4.22
N LYS A 68 15.24 -1.09 4.59
CA LYS A 68 15.67 -0.99 6.00
C LYS A 68 15.10 0.25 6.69
N ALA A 69 15.10 1.39 6.02
CA ALA A 69 14.52 2.62 6.56
C ALA A 69 13.01 2.50 6.83
N LEU A 70 12.28 1.81 5.95
CA LEU A 70 10.85 1.56 6.12
C LEU A 70 10.59 0.56 7.25
N GLU A 71 11.39 -0.50 7.36
CA GLU A 71 11.33 -1.47 8.45
C GLU A 71 11.57 -0.80 9.80
N GLU A 72 12.64 -0.02 9.93
CA GLU A 72 12.95 0.77 11.14
C GLU A 72 11.82 1.74 11.49
N TYR A 73 11.24 2.41 10.50
CA TYR A 73 10.11 3.30 10.72
C TYR A 73 8.91 2.57 11.35
N VAL A 74 8.58 1.39 10.83
CA VAL A 74 7.45 0.56 11.29
C VAL A 74 7.73 -0.05 12.66
N ILE A 75 8.89 -0.69 12.85
CA ILE A 75 9.27 -1.38 14.10
C ILE A 75 9.17 -0.42 15.29
N ARG A 76 9.72 0.80 15.13
CA ARG A 76 9.69 1.84 16.17
C ARG A 76 8.30 2.36 16.51
N ARG A 77 7.27 2.01 15.72
CA ARG A 77 5.91 2.54 15.83
C ARG A 77 4.85 1.43 15.92
N LEU A 78 5.26 0.17 16.12
CA LEU A 78 4.33 -0.96 16.25
C LEU A 78 3.30 -0.72 17.35
N GLU A 79 3.73 -0.23 18.51
CA GLU A 79 2.83 0.07 19.63
C GLU A 79 1.75 1.12 19.27
N LEU A 80 2.11 2.13 18.48
CA LEU A 80 1.16 3.14 18.00
C LEU A 80 0.18 2.54 17.00
N LEU A 81 0.65 1.65 16.14
CA LEU A 81 -0.19 0.93 15.18
C LEU A 81 -1.20 0.02 15.90
N GLU A 82 -0.73 -0.78 16.86
CA GLU A 82 -1.58 -1.67 17.68
C GLU A 82 -2.60 -0.88 18.49
N ARG A 83 -2.16 0.21 19.15
CA ARG A 83 -3.07 1.11 19.87
C ARG A 83 -4.15 1.68 18.95
N SER A 84 -3.78 2.10 17.74
CA SER A 84 -4.72 2.61 16.74
C SER A 84 -5.73 1.52 16.32
N GLN A 85 -5.26 0.30 16.07
CA GLN A 85 -6.11 -0.84 15.70
C GLN A 85 -7.09 -1.18 16.83
N ARG A 86 -6.64 -1.22 18.08
CA ARG A 86 -7.49 -1.49 19.25
C ARG A 86 -8.57 -0.43 19.46
N ILE A 87 -8.23 0.85 19.32
CA ILE A 87 -9.20 1.96 19.43
C ILE A 87 -10.28 1.80 18.35
N LYS A 88 -9.89 1.48 17.12
CA LYS A 88 -10.83 1.25 16.01
C LYS A 88 -11.68 0.00 16.25
N SER A 89 -11.08 -1.11 16.68
CA SER A 89 -11.77 -2.36 17.02
C SER A 89 -12.89 -2.09 18.04
N LYS A 90 -12.58 -1.40 19.14
CA LYS A 90 -13.59 -0.99 20.14
C LYS A 90 -14.67 -0.09 19.56
N LYS A 91 -14.29 0.87 18.72
CA LYS A 91 -15.23 1.82 18.10
C LYS A 91 -16.21 1.13 17.14
N PHE A 92 -15.74 0.15 16.38
CA PHE A 92 -16.51 -0.51 15.32
C PHE A 92 -17.08 -1.87 15.73
N GLY A 93 -16.76 -2.38 16.92
CA GLY A 93 -17.28 -3.65 17.43
C GLY A 93 -16.76 -4.88 16.65
N VAL A 94 -15.61 -4.76 15.99
CA VAL A 94 -14.97 -5.83 15.20
C VAL A 94 -13.58 -6.13 15.73
N ASP A 95 -13.00 -7.26 15.35
CA ASP A 95 -11.65 -7.62 15.79
C ASP A 95 -10.55 -6.77 15.11
N GLU A 96 -9.34 -6.80 15.67
CA GLU A 96 -8.19 -6.02 15.19
C GLU A 96 -7.69 -6.51 13.81
N LEU A 97 -7.87 -7.80 13.48
CA LEU A 97 -7.48 -8.36 12.18
C LEU A 97 -8.37 -7.82 11.06
N GLU A 98 -9.66 -7.67 11.34
CA GLU A 98 -10.64 -7.07 10.45
C GLU A 98 -10.31 -5.59 10.21
N ILE A 99 -10.03 -4.81 11.26
CA ILE A 99 -9.54 -3.43 11.12
C ILE A 99 -8.28 -3.35 10.26
N ARG A 100 -7.33 -4.28 10.43
CA ARG A 100 -6.08 -4.30 9.66
C ARG A 100 -6.35 -4.59 8.19
N SER A 101 -7.17 -5.60 7.90
CA SER A 101 -7.66 -5.89 6.54
C SER A 101 -8.35 -4.67 5.92
N LYS A 102 -9.18 -3.96 6.69
CA LYS A 102 -9.89 -2.72 6.29
C LYS A 102 -9.02 -1.49 6.13
N THR A 103 -7.83 -1.48 6.74
CA THR A 103 -6.90 -0.35 6.62
C THR A 103 -5.96 -0.54 5.44
N PHE A 104 -5.42 -1.74 5.25
CA PHE A 104 -4.64 -2.08 4.05
C PHE A 104 -5.45 -1.83 2.82
N GLY A 105 -6.68 -2.32 2.91
CA GLY A 105 -7.77 -1.40 2.96
C GLY A 105 -7.66 -0.20 2.06
N ALA A 106 -8.15 0.94 2.54
CA ALA A 106 -8.41 2.18 1.79
C ALA A 106 -7.33 2.56 0.75
N TYR A 107 -6.08 2.14 0.95
CA TYR A 107 -4.96 2.33 0.04
C TYR A 107 -5.10 1.66 -1.37
N LYS A 108 -5.71 0.46 -1.58
CA LYS A 108 -5.93 -0.18 -2.93
C LYS A 108 -6.64 0.74 -3.89
N ALA A 109 -7.78 1.23 -3.48
CA ALA A 109 -8.80 1.91 -4.25
C ALA A 109 -8.28 3.29 -4.55
N LYS A 110 -7.66 3.95 -3.57
CA LYS A 110 -6.97 5.21 -3.81
C LYS A 110 -5.84 5.06 -4.83
N GLY A 111 -5.05 3.97 -4.77
CA GLY A 111 -4.03 3.66 -5.77
C GLY A 111 -4.62 3.40 -7.17
N ARG A 112 -5.70 2.64 -7.26
CA ARG A 112 -6.39 2.33 -8.53
C ARG A 112 -7.08 3.54 -9.15
N ALA A 113 -7.78 4.34 -8.35
CA ALA A 113 -8.41 5.58 -8.79
C ALA A 113 -7.37 6.57 -9.34
N LYS A 114 -6.22 6.70 -8.67
CA LYS A 114 -5.11 7.52 -9.16
C LYS A 114 -4.59 7.01 -10.51
N LYS A 115 -4.45 5.70 -10.69
CA LYS A 115 -4.00 5.10 -11.96
C LYS A 115 -5.01 5.33 -13.09
N ALA A 116 -6.31 5.17 -12.81
CA ALA A 116 -7.37 5.42 -13.78
C ALA A 116 -7.40 6.89 -14.24
N ASN A 117 -7.25 7.84 -13.31
CA ASN A 117 -7.22 9.26 -13.63
C ASN A 117 -5.97 9.67 -14.42
N LEU A 118 -4.82 9.02 -14.19
CA LEU A 118 -3.61 9.26 -14.98
C LEU A 118 -3.76 8.75 -16.42
N GLN A 119 -4.42 7.60 -16.62
CA GLN A 119 -4.66 7.05 -17.96
C GLN A 119 -5.72 7.83 -18.76
N ALA A 120 -6.63 8.53 -18.09
CA ALA A 120 -7.65 9.37 -18.74
C ALA A 120 -7.18 10.79 -19.08
N GLY A 121 -6.01 11.21 -18.58
CA GLY A 121 -5.41 12.52 -18.90
C GLY A 121 -4.34 12.48 -19.99
N ASP A 122 -4.07 11.29 -20.53
CA ASP A 122 -3.16 11.04 -21.65
C ASP A 122 -3.91 10.85 -23.00
N GLU A 123 -5.24 11.10 -23.02
CA GLU A 123 -6.09 11.26 -24.22
C GLU A 123 -6.38 12.75 -24.47
#